data_AF-A0A5N6VIY8-F1
#
_entry.id   AF-A0A5N6VIY8-F1
#
_cell.length_a   1.000
_cell.length_b   1.000
_cell.length_c   1.000
_cell.angle_alpha   90.00
_cell.angle_beta   90.00
_cell.angle_gamma   90.00
#
_symmetry.space_group_name_H-M   'P 1'
#
loop_
_entity.id
_entity.type
_entity.pdbx_description
1 polymer ?
#
loop_
_entity_poly.entity_id
_entity_poly.type
_entity_poly.pdbx_seq_one_letter_code
_entity_poly.pdbx_strand_id
1 'polypeptide(L)'
;MPEARASSSLSRTMANPASSITPERPATCLSRPTTRSTVAGPTTDEKHRRHHPYFVPTLTHLRTPLYPLVSSTTALAHPEFPNTLLAYHLLTSRQLDELAIHYHQVWPPTPATSYYPVVISPWVGTENERDVDIETKRRRFGRFIGLQRCETPAEEEESYSCSLEQDTETELLDMMNQEWNGS
;
A
#
# COMPACT_ATOMS: atom_id res chain seq x y z
N MET A 1 40.82 -43.92 17.85
CA MET A 1 41.31 -43.30 19.10
C MET A 1 40.23 -42.36 19.62
N PRO A 2 39.57 -42.65 20.75
CA PRO A 2 38.53 -41.81 21.35
C PRO A 2 39.06 -41.06 22.59
N GLU A 3 38.74 -39.78 22.73
CA GLU A 3 38.87 -38.98 23.95
C GLU A 3 37.86 -37.82 23.83
N ALA A 4 37.31 -37.19 24.86
CA ALA A 4 36.88 -37.55 26.20
C ALA A 4 36.00 -36.34 26.64
N ARG A 5 35.15 -36.60 27.64
CA ARG A 5 34.26 -35.67 28.36
C ARG A 5 34.83 -34.27 28.67
N ALA A 6 33.95 -33.27 28.79
CA ALA A 6 33.67 -32.59 30.07
C ALA A 6 32.57 -31.53 29.96
N SER A 7 31.62 -31.61 30.89
CA SER A 7 30.67 -30.56 31.27
C SER A 7 31.39 -29.41 31.99
N SER A 8 30.87 -28.19 31.89
CA SER A 8 31.05 -27.19 32.96
C SER A 8 29.88 -26.22 32.98
N SER A 9 29.12 -26.31 34.06
CA SER A 9 28.15 -25.32 34.55
C SER A 9 28.88 -24.43 35.56
N LEU A 10 28.57 -23.12 35.62
CA LEU A 10 28.59 -22.24 36.81
C LEU A 10 28.11 -20.84 36.34
N SER A 11 26.88 -20.44 36.66
CA SER A 11 26.44 -19.79 37.90
C SER A 11 26.79 -18.30 38.02
N ARG A 12 25.72 -17.48 37.95
CA ARG A 12 25.31 -16.46 38.95
C ARG A 12 26.29 -15.32 39.27
N THR A 13 25.87 -14.08 39.04
CA THR A 13 26.02 -12.97 40.01
C THR A 13 24.89 -11.95 39.81
N MET A 14 24.21 -11.65 40.92
CA MET A 14 23.23 -10.58 41.12
C MET A 14 23.97 -9.27 41.41
N ALA A 15 23.37 -8.12 41.06
CA ALA A 15 23.03 -7.02 41.99
C ALA A 15 22.98 -5.63 41.33
N ASN A 16 21.80 -5.03 41.48
CA ASN A 16 21.46 -3.60 41.58
C ASN A 16 22.44 -2.82 42.50
N PRO A 17 22.52 -1.46 42.53
CA PRO A 17 21.33 -0.62 42.78
C PRO A 17 21.33 0.84 42.22
N ALA A 18 20.16 1.43 42.44
CA ALA A 18 19.73 2.83 42.36
C ALA A 18 20.75 3.95 42.61
N SER A 19 20.53 5.07 41.91
CA SER A 19 20.68 6.44 42.40
C SER A 19 19.75 7.31 41.54
N SER A 20 18.57 7.69 42.00
CA SER A 20 18.22 8.73 43.00
C SER A 20 18.14 10.16 42.42
N ILE A 21 16.89 10.66 42.32
CA ILE A 21 16.38 11.98 42.77
C ILE A 21 17.32 13.19 42.54
N THR A 22 16.97 14.25 41.80
CA THR A 22 16.25 15.46 42.30
C THR A 22 16.09 16.55 41.21
N PRO A 23 15.31 17.63 41.44
CA PRO A 23 14.50 18.35 40.45
C PRO A 23 14.97 19.81 40.13
N GLU A 24 14.08 20.56 39.46
CA GLU A 24 14.00 22.03 39.31
C GLU A 24 14.91 22.68 38.23
N ARG A 25 14.34 23.14 37.10
CA ARG A 25 13.75 24.48 36.80
C ARG A 25 14.81 25.61 36.77
N PRO A 26 14.75 26.57 35.81
CA PRO A 26 13.54 27.33 35.52
C PRO A 26 13.17 27.46 34.03
N ALA A 27 11.86 27.51 33.79
CA ALA A 27 11.31 28.05 32.56
C ALA A 27 11.63 29.55 32.50
N THR A 28 12.54 29.94 31.60
CA THR A 28 12.73 31.33 31.22
C THR A 28 11.57 31.74 30.33
N CYS A 29 10.56 32.31 30.96
CA CYS A 29 9.53 33.11 30.33
C CYS A 29 10.18 34.35 29.68
N LEU A 30 10.61 34.21 28.43
CA LEU A 30 10.96 35.37 27.62
C LEU A 30 9.69 36.18 27.35
N SER A 31 9.70 37.37 27.92
CA SER A 31 8.60 38.31 27.94
C SER A 31 8.23 38.72 26.53
N ARG A 32 6.96 38.49 26.20
CA ARG A 32 6.25 39.00 25.04
C ARG A 32 6.43 40.52 24.96
N PRO A 33 6.97 41.11 23.87
CA PRO A 33 6.83 42.53 23.65
C PRO A 33 5.34 42.84 23.44
N THR A 34 4.76 43.50 24.44
CA THR A 34 3.43 44.10 24.38
C THR A 34 3.53 45.36 23.55
N THR A 35 3.33 45.24 22.25
CA THR A 35 2.99 46.38 21.40
C THR A 35 1.46 46.50 21.40
N ARG A 36 0.92 47.32 22.32
CA ARG A 36 -0.47 47.81 22.21
C ARG A 36 -0.52 48.72 20.98
N SER A 37 -0.88 48.16 19.84
CA SER A 37 -1.32 48.94 18.68
C SER A 37 -2.85 48.99 18.73
N THR A 38 -3.36 50.02 19.40
CA THR A 38 -4.75 50.44 19.28
C THR A 38 -4.85 51.26 17.99
N VAL A 39 -5.33 50.63 16.91
CA VAL A 39 -5.83 51.36 15.75
C VAL A 39 -7.22 50.81 15.44
N ALA A 40 -8.21 51.67 15.60
CA ALA A 40 -9.60 51.41 15.27
C ALA A 40 -9.84 51.61 13.78
N GLY A 41 -10.54 50.64 13.15
CA GLY A 41 -11.20 50.72 11.84
C GLY A 41 -10.32 50.37 10.63
N PRO A 42 -10.90 50.03 9.46
CA PRO A 42 -12.32 49.85 9.12
C PRO A 42 -12.69 48.38 8.85
N THR A 43 -13.99 48.11 8.83
CA THR A 43 -14.61 46.86 8.38
C THR A 43 -14.23 46.54 6.93
N THR A 44 -13.15 45.78 6.72
CA THR A 44 -12.85 45.20 5.42
C THR A 44 -13.53 43.85 5.32
N ASP A 45 -14.72 43.87 4.72
CA ASP A 45 -15.23 42.87 3.78
C ASP A 45 -14.39 41.58 3.75
N GLU A 46 -14.68 40.66 4.68
CA GLU A 46 -14.26 39.27 4.58
C GLU A 46 -15.00 38.68 3.38
N LYS A 47 -14.46 38.96 2.19
CA LYS A 47 -14.74 38.25 0.95
C LYS A 47 -14.34 36.80 1.23
N HIS A 48 -15.26 36.06 1.85
CA HIS A 48 -15.21 34.62 1.95
C HIS A 48 -14.87 34.14 0.56
N ARG A 49 -13.62 33.71 0.38
CA ARG A 49 -13.20 33.08 -0.86
C ARG A 49 -14.10 31.87 -0.96
N ARG A 50 -15.15 32.00 -1.78
CA ARG A 50 -16.14 30.95 -1.97
C ARG A 50 -15.33 29.78 -2.51
N HIS A 51 -15.04 28.81 -1.64
CA HIS A 51 -14.35 27.61 -2.06
C HIS A 51 -15.15 27.01 -3.20
N HIS A 52 -14.46 26.45 -4.19
CA HIS A 52 -15.11 25.71 -5.26
C HIS A 52 -16.12 24.73 -4.64
N PRO A 53 -17.35 24.60 -5.16
CA PRO A 53 -18.42 23.84 -4.50
C PRO A 53 -18.01 22.38 -4.19
N TYR A 54 -17.07 21.84 -4.97
CA TYR A 54 -16.55 20.49 -4.78
C TYR A 54 -15.30 20.39 -3.89
N PHE A 55 -14.72 21.50 -3.42
CA PHE A 55 -13.50 21.48 -2.61
C PHE A 55 -13.68 20.67 -1.31
N VAL A 56 -14.73 20.94 -0.55
CA VAL A 56 -15.00 20.23 0.72
C VAL A 56 -15.34 18.75 0.46
N PRO A 57 -16.23 18.40 -0.49
CA PRO A 57 -16.45 17.00 -0.88
C PRO A 57 -15.17 16.25 -1.29
N THR A 58 -14.32 16.85 -2.15
CA THR A 58 -13.05 16.25 -2.57
C THR A 58 -12.11 16.05 -1.40
N LEU A 59 -11.98 17.04 -0.52
CA LEU A 59 -11.11 16.96 0.65
C LEU A 59 -11.59 15.88 1.64
N THR A 60 -12.90 15.74 1.83
CA THR A 60 -13.48 14.63 2.61
C THR A 60 -13.17 13.28 1.96
N HIS A 61 -13.32 13.16 0.65
CA HIS A 61 -12.99 11.94 -0.08
C HIS A 61 -11.50 11.57 0.03
N LEU A 62 -10.59 12.53 -0.12
CA LEU A 62 -9.15 12.33 0.02
C LEU A 62 -8.74 11.91 1.43
N ARG A 63 -9.52 12.28 2.46
CA ARG A 63 -9.32 11.85 3.85
C ARG A 63 -9.86 10.45 4.15
N THR A 64 -10.49 9.78 3.20
CA THR A 64 -11.01 8.41 3.40
C THR A 64 -9.87 7.49 3.84
N PRO A 65 -10.00 6.78 4.97
CA PRO A 65 -8.97 5.88 5.45
C PRO A 65 -8.91 4.63 4.58
N LEU A 66 -7.70 4.12 4.36
CA LEU A 66 -7.44 2.86 3.68
C LEU A 66 -6.83 1.88 4.70
N TYR A 67 -7.24 0.62 4.62
CA TYR A 67 -6.75 -0.43 5.51
C TYR A 67 -5.62 -1.21 4.84
N PRO A 68 -4.53 -1.49 5.57
CA PRO A 68 -3.39 -2.21 5.02
C PRO A 68 -3.73 -3.65 4.68
N LEU A 69 -3.37 -4.06 3.46
CA LEU A 69 -3.42 -5.45 3.04
C LEU A 69 -2.24 -6.22 3.66
N VAL A 70 -2.43 -7.52 3.93
CA VAL A 70 -1.37 -8.42 4.38
C VAL A 70 -0.84 -9.23 3.21
N SER A 71 0.48 -9.46 3.17
CA SER A 71 1.08 -10.34 2.17
C SER A 71 0.75 -11.80 2.46
N SER A 72 0.47 -12.57 1.41
CA SER A 72 0.16 -14.01 1.50
C SER A 72 1.30 -14.84 2.08
N THR A 73 2.57 -14.45 1.88
CA THR A 73 3.74 -15.19 2.37
C THR A 73 4.24 -14.70 3.72
N THR A 74 4.27 -13.38 3.92
CA THR A 74 4.86 -12.76 5.12
C THR A 74 3.82 -12.55 6.22
N ALA A 75 2.52 -12.54 5.87
CA ALA A 75 1.41 -12.19 6.77
C ALA A 75 1.54 -10.82 7.45
N LEU A 76 2.42 -9.95 6.94
CA LEU A 76 2.64 -8.59 7.39
C LEU A 76 2.18 -7.60 6.32
N ALA A 77 1.83 -6.39 6.78
CA ALA A 77 1.58 -5.26 5.91
C ALA A 77 2.88 -4.57 5.51
N HIS A 78 2.91 -4.00 4.30
CA HIS A 78 4.05 -3.20 3.86
C HIS A 78 4.13 -1.89 4.69
N PRO A 79 5.32 -1.46 5.17
CA PRO A 79 5.45 -0.24 5.98
C PRO A 79 5.03 1.04 5.25
N GLU A 80 5.13 1.05 3.92
CA GLU A 80 4.71 2.20 3.07
C GLU A 80 3.30 2.05 2.50
N PHE A 81 2.48 1.13 3.03
CA PHE A 81 1.09 1.04 2.60
C PHE A 81 0.34 2.35 2.90
N PRO A 82 -0.43 2.90 1.95
CA PRO A 82 -1.12 4.17 2.16
C PRO A 82 -2.25 4.03 3.18
N ASN A 83 -2.23 4.87 4.22
CA ASN A 83 -3.28 4.88 5.26
C ASN A 83 -4.53 5.69 4.87
N THR A 84 -4.44 6.51 3.83
CA THR A 84 -5.55 7.33 3.32
C THR A 84 -5.52 7.40 1.81
N LEU A 85 -6.65 7.75 1.21
CA LEU A 85 -6.74 7.92 -0.24
C LEU A 85 -5.80 9.02 -0.76
N LEU A 86 -5.63 10.11 0.00
CA LEU A 86 -4.62 11.13 -0.30
C LEU A 86 -3.22 10.55 -0.34
N ALA A 87 -2.84 9.76 0.66
CA ALA A 87 -1.51 9.14 0.71
C ALA A 87 -1.27 8.21 -0.49
N TYR A 88 -2.30 7.46 -0.90
CA TYR A 88 -2.26 6.64 -2.12
C TYR A 88 -1.96 7.49 -3.36
N HIS A 89 -2.64 8.63 -3.54
CA HIS A 89 -2.38 9.55 -4.66
C HIS A 89 -1.02 10.27 -4.60
N LEU A 90 -0.27 10.13 -3.52
CA LEU A 90 1.08 10.68 -3.36
C LEU A 90 2.18 9.63 -3.48
N LEU A 91 1.85 8.34 -3.66
CA LEU A 91 2.83 7.27 -3.80
C LEU A 91 3.77 7.50 -4.99
N THR A 92 5.07 7.40 -4.77
CA THR A 92 6.08 7.52 -5.83
C THR A 92 6.14 6.25 -6.69
N SER A 93 6.74 6.35 -7.89
CA SER A 93 6.94 5.19 -8.78
C SER A 93 7.69 4.06 -8.06
N ARG A 94 8.78 4.39 -7.36
CA ARG A 94 9.54 3.42 -6.55
C ARG A 94 8.70 2.74 -5.49
N GLN A 95 7.89 3.49 -4.74
CA GLN A 95 7.03 2.91 -3.69
C GLN A 95 6.00 1.93 -4.27
N LEU A 96 5.48 2.22 -5.45
CA LEU A 96 4.56 1.30 -6.15
C LEU A 96 5.28 0.02 -6.58
N ASP A 97 6.55 0.12 -7.01
CA ASP A 97 7.35 -1.05 -7.38
C ASP A 97 7.63 -1.95 -6.17
N GLU A 98 8.03 -1.37 -5.03
CA GLU A 98 8.23 -2.12 -3.77
C GLU A 98 6.93 -2.77 -3.27
N LEU A 99 5.79 -2.06 -3.39
CA LEU A 99 4.47 -2.60 -3.08
C LEU A 99 4.11 -3.77 -4.00
N ALA A 100 4.35 -3.66 -5.30
CA ALA A 100 4.09 -4.73 -6.26
C ALA A 100 4.92 -5.99 -5.94
N ILE A 101 6.21 -5.82 -5.59
CA ILE A 101 7.10 -6.90 -5.14
C ILE A 101 6.55 -7.56 -3.88
N HIS A 102 6.21 -6.77 -2.85
CA HIS A 102 5.73 -7.28 -1.57
C HIS A 102 4.43 -8.10 -1.67
N TYR A 103 3.53 -7.71 -2.59
CA TYR A 103 2.28 -8.42 -2.86
C TYR A 103 2.36 -9.38 -4.05
N HIS A 104 3.56 -9.73 -4.50
CA HIS A 104 3.80 -10.74 -5.54
C HIS A 104 3.09 -10.44 -6.87
N GLN A 105 2.91 -9.15 -7.20
CA GLN A 105 2.34 -8.65 -8.45
C GLN A 105 3.47 -8.34 -9.46
N VAL A 106 4.35 -9.32 -9.69
CA VAL A 106 5.60 -9.16 -10.46
C VAL A 106 5.72 -10.21 -11.57
N TRP A 107 6.60 -9.96 -12.53
CA TRP A 107 7.00 -10.92 -13.54
C TRP A 107 8.43 -11.45 -13.29
N PRO A 108 8.70 -12.76 -13.43
CA PRO A 108 7.73 -13.85 -13.61
C PRO A 108 6.83 -14.05 -12.37
N PRO A 109 5.60 -14.57 -12.54
CA PRO A 109 4.69 -14.79 -11.43
C PRO A 109 5.25 -15.82 -10.47
N THR A 110 5.02 -15.60 -9.18
CA THR A 110 5.42 -16.54 -8.12
C THR A 110 4.23 -17.42 -7.72
N PRO A 111 4.46 -18.58 -7.07
CA PRO A 111 3.34 -19.39 -6.56
C PRO A 111 2.42 -18.63 -5.61
N ALA A 112 2.94 -17.61 -4.92
CA ALA A 112 2.17 -16.77 -4.00
C ALA A 112 1.19 -15.82 -4.70
N THR A 113 1.39 -15.54 -6.00
CA THR A 113 0.52 -14.68 -6.81
C THR A 113 -0.90 -15.27 -6.90
N SER A 114 -1.05 -16.60 -6.95
CA SER A 114 -2.35 -17.27 -7.04
C SER A 114 -3.17 -17.25 -5.74
N TYR A 115 -2.57 -16.86 -4.61
CA TYR A 115 -3.27 -16.71 -3.34
C TYR A 115 -4.07 -15.41 -3.22
N TYR A 116 -3.87 -14.47 -4.15
CA TYR A 116 -4.62 -13.21 -4.16
C TYR A 116 -5.88 -13.33 -5.03
N PRO A 117 -7.02 -12.77 -4.59
CA PRO A 117 -8.27 -12.83 -5.35
C PRO A 117 -8.23 -11.96 -6.62
N VAL A 118 -7.35 -10.97 -6.67
CA VAL A 118 -7.16 -10.07 -7.81
C VAL A 118 -5.68 -10.10 -8.19
N VAL A 119 -5.42 -10.39 -9.47
CA VAL A 119 -4.09 -10.31 -10.08
C VAL A 119 -4.09 -9.16 -11.08
N ILE A 120 -3.02 -8.37 -11.10
CA ILE A 120 -2.86 -7.24 -12.00
C ILE A 120 -1.74 -7.49 -13.01
N SER A 121 -1.78 -6.81 -14.15
CA SER A 121 -0.72 -6.91 -15.15
C SER A 121 0.60 -6.40 -14.56
N PRO A 122 1.62 -7.26 -14.37
CA PRO A 122 2.85 -6.86 -13.73
C PRO A 122 3.60 -5.85 -14.60
N TRP A 123 4.21 -4.86 -13.95
CA TRP A 123 5.15 -3.95 -14.61
C TRP A 123 6.56 -4.07 -14.04
N VAL A 124 6.73 -4.72 -12.88
CA VAL A 124 8.04 -4.97 -12.27
C VAL A 124 8.58 -6.30 -12.81
N GLY A 125 9.83 -6.30 -13.25
CA GLY A 125 10.49 -7.48 -13.82
C GLY A 125 10.15 -7.75 -15.30
N THR A 126 9.40 -6.85 -15.94
CA THR A 126 9.19 -6.87 -17.39
C THR A 126 10.25 -6.03 -18.09
N GLU A 127 10.49 -6.30 -19.38
CA GLU A 127 11.45 -5.51 -20.19
C GLU A 127 11.09 -4.01 -20.26
N ASN A 128 9.79 -3.69 -20.15
CA ASN A 128 9.25 -2.34 -20.26
C ASN A 128 9.06 -1.65 -18.89
N GLU A 129 9.65 -2.15 -17.80
CA GLU A 129 9.45 -1.62 -16.43
C GLU A 129 9.71 -0.10 -16.33
N ARG A 130 10.68 0.40 -17.12
CA ARG A 130 11.08 1.81 -17.16
C ARG A 130 10.10 2.69 -17.94
N ASP A 131 9.33 2.09 -18.85
CA ASP A 131 8.44 2.80 -19.78
C ASP A 131 7.03 2.97 -19.21
N VAL A 132 6.70 2.26 -18.11
CA VAL A 132 5.39 2.35 -17.47
C VAL A 132 5.29 3.62 -16.63
N ASP A 133 4.34 4.48 -17.00
CA ASP A 133 4.06 5.71 -16.27
C ASP A 133 3.52 5.47 -14.85
N ILE A 134 3.77 6.44 -13.96
CA ILE A 134 3.32 6.41 -12.57
C ILE A 134 1.79 6.31 -12.47
N GLU A 135 1.04 6.95 -13.36
CA GLU A 135 -0.42 6.88 -13.33
C GLU A 135 -0.91 5.45 -13.64
N THR A 136 -0.27 4.77 -14.60
CA THR A 136 -0.57 3.37 -14.92
C THR A 136 -0.22 2.45 -13.77
N LYS A 137 0.94 2.62 -13.12
CA LYS A 137 1.32 1.86 -11.92
C LYS A 137 0.30 2.04 -10.80
N ARG A 138 -0.07 3.30 -10.50
CA ARG A 138 -1.09 3.62 -9.49
C ARG A 138 -2.40 2.95 -9.83
N ARG A 139 -2.87 3.10 -11.07
CA ARG A 139 -4.14 2.52 -11.52
C ARG A 139 -4.19 1.01 -11.33
N ARG A 140 -3.17 0.29 -11.80
CA ARG A 140 -3.06 -1.16 -11.63
C ARG A 140 -3.04 -1.53 -10.15
N PHE A 141 -2.23 -0.85 -9.33
CA PHE A 141 -2.20 -1.08 -7.88
C PHE A 141 -3.54 -0.75 -7.20
N GLY A 142 -4.22 0.32 -7.62
CA GLY A 142 -5.55 0.72 -7.14
C GLY A 142 -6.60 -0.36 -7.38
N ARG A 143 -6.58 -1.01 -8.56
CA ARG A 143 -7.41 -2.18 -8.87
C ARG A 143 -7.13 -3.34 -7.93
N PHE A 144 -5.85 -3.60 -7.64
CA PHE A 144 -5.43 -4.66 -6.71
C PHE A 144 -5.99 -4.46 -5.30
N ILE A 145 -5.98 -3.24 -4.78
CA ILE A 145 -6.52 -2.91 -3.44
C ILE A 145 -8.03 -2.61 -3.45
N GLY A 146 -8.72 -2.78 -4.58
CA GLY A 146 -10.18 -2.63 -4.69
C GLY A 146 -10.70 -1.19 -4.80
N LEU A 147 -9.88 -0.22 -5.20
CA LEU A 147 -10.32 1.15 -5.43
C LEU A 147 -11.06 1.27 -6.77
N GLN A 148 -12.38 1.50 -6.69
CA GLN A 148 -13.24 1.75 -7.85
C GLN A 148 -12.91 3.13 -8.47
N ARG A 149 -12.90 3.23 -9.80
CA ARG A 149 -12.40 4.36 -10.63
C ARG A 149 -10.90 4.40 -10.94
N CYS A 150 -10.15 3.33 -10.64
CA CYS A 150 -8.83 3.11 -11.23
C CYS A 150 -8.94 2.32 -12.54
N GLU A 151 -9.86 2.69 -13.43
CA GLU A 151 -10.11 1.99 -14.70
C GLU A 151 -9.30 2.64 -15.84
N THR A 152 -8.68 1.80 -16.69
CA THR A 152 -7.89 2.23 -17.85
C THR A 152 -8.80 2.67 -18.99
N PRO A 153 -8.39 3.62 -19.87
CA PRO A 153 -8.95 3.68 -21.22
C PRO A 153 -8.83 2.30 -21.86
N ALA A 154 -9.88 1.87 -22.57
CA ALA A 154 -10.10 0.50 -23.06
C ALA A 154 -9.06 -0.08 -24.04
N GLU A 155 -7.89 0.53 -24.19
CA GLU A 155 -6.87 0.14 -25.19
C GLU A 155 -5.89 -0.94 -24.69
N GLU A 156 -5.84 -1.23 -23.38
CA GLU A 156 -4.91 -2.21 -22.79
C GLU A 156 -5.59 -3.49 -22.24
N GLU A 157 -6.88 -3.72 -22.51
CA GLU A 157 -7.62 -4.88 -21.97
C GLU A 157 -7.43 -6.18 -22.75
N GLU A 158 -6.78 -6.16 -23.91
CA GLU A 158 -6.50 -7.36 -24.70
C GLU A 158 -5.05 -7.79 -24.53
N SER A 159 -4.77 -8.71 -23.60
CA SER A 159 -3.74 -9.76 -23.83
C SER A 159 -3.55 -10.75 -22.68
N TYR A 160 -4.15 -10.60 -21.49
CA TYR A 160 -3.90 -11.57 -20.39
C TYR A 160 -5.14 -11.86 -19.55
N SER A 161 -6.23 -12.25 -20.24
CA SER A 161 -7.04 -13.32 -19.68
C SER A 161 -6.10 -14.50 -19.44
N CYS A 162 -6.18 -15.12 -18.27
CA CYS A 162 -5.50 -16.38 -17.98
C CYS A 162 -5.96 -17.40 -19.04
N SER A 163 -5.17 -17.59 -20.11
CA SER A 163 -5.38 -18.65 -21.09
C SER A 163 -5.17 -20.00 -20.42
N LEU A 164 -6.22 -20.47 -19.75
CA LEU A 164 -6.40 -21.88 -19.39
C LEU A 164 -7.78 -22.39 -19.83
N GLU A 165 -8.53 -21.65 -20.65
CA GLU A 165 -9.89 -22.03 -21.06
C GLU A 165 -10.13 -21.86 -22.56
N GLN A 166 -9.31 -22.48 -23.41
CA GLN A 166 -9.68 -22.66 -24.83
C GLN A 166 -9.55 -24.10 -25.32
N ASP A 167 -8.74 -24.95 -24.68
CA ASP A 167 -8.61 -26.35 -25.10
C ASP A 167 -9.75 -27.26 -24.57
N THR A 168 -10.61 -26.78 -23.67
CA THR A 168 -11.62 -27.61 -23.01
C THR A 168 -13.02 -27.50 -23.60
N GLU A 169 -13.39 -26.42 -24.29
CA GLU A 169 -14.77 -26.23 -24.76
C GLU A 169 -15.10 -27.13 -25.96
N THR A 170 -14.19 -27.26 -26.91
CA THR A 170 -14.36 -28.10 -28.10
C THR A 170 -14.37 -29.58 -27.75
N GLU A 171 -13.48 -30.02 -26.85
CA GLU A 171 -13.42 -31.40 -26.37
C GLU A 171 -14.67 -31.77 -25.54
N LEU A 172 -15.17 -30.84 -24.71
CA LEU A 172 -16.42 -31.02 -23.95
C LEU A 172 -17.65 -31.12 -24.87
N LEU A 173 -17.72 -30.33 -25.93
CA LEU A 173 -18.81 -30.35 -26.91
C LEU A 173 -18.84 -31.65 -27.72
N ASP A 174 -17.67 -32.16 -28.14
CA ASP A 174 -17.57 -33.42 -28.86
C ASP A 174 -17.93 -34.63 -27.98
N MET A 175 -17.62 -34.56 -26.68
CA MET A 175 -18.03 -35.58 -25.73
C MET A 175 -19.55 -35.57 -25.50
N MET A 176 -20.18 -34.39 -25.38
CA MET A 176 -21.64 -34.26 -25.26
C MET A 176 -22.37 -34.77 -26.52
N ASN A 177 -21.88 -34.46 -27.72
CA ASN A 177 -22.52 -34.89 -28.96
C ASN A 177 -22.45 -36.40 -29.18
N GLN A 178 -21.39 -37.07 -28.70
CA GLN A 178 -21.26 -38.52 -28.76
C GLN A 178 -22.28 -39.24 -27.87
N GLU A 179 -22.60 -38.68 -26.71
CA GLU A 179 -23.62 -39.24 -25.83
C GLU A 179 -25.04 -39.09 -26.42
N TRP A 180 -25.31 -37.95 -27.07
CA TRP A 180 -26.62 -37.67 -27.67
C TRP A 180 -26.91 -38.44 -28.98
N ASN A 181 -25.89 -38.77 -29.77
CA ASN A 181 -26.05 -39.50 -31.04
C ASN A 181 -25.82 -41.03 -30.93
N GLY A 182 -25.61 -41.54 -29.71
CA GLY A 182 -25.25 -42.93 -29.43
C GLY A 182 -26.41 -43.86 -29.00
N SER A 183 -27.68 -43.54 -29.30
CA SER A 183 -28.83 -44.43 -29.04
C SER A 183 -29.80 -44.51 -30.22
#